data_AF-A0A357F118-F1
#
_entry.id   AF-A0A357F118-F1
#
_cell.length_a   1.000
_cell.length_b   1.000
_cell.length_c   1.000
_cell.angle_alpha   90.00
_cell.angle_beta   90.00
_cell.angle_gamma   90.00
#
_symmetry.space_group_name_H-M   'P 1'
#
loop_
_entity.id
_entity.type
_entity.pdbx_description
1 polymer ?
#
loop_
_entity_poly.entity_id
_entity_poly.type
_entity_poly.pdbx_seq_one_letter_code
_entity_poly.pdbx_strand_id
1 'polypeptide(L)'
;MKMIRRLLVVAAVHLMLFAASVFSQPSGNGAAGFVENPSRLSFAIEKFGEDFGSLNRFYSARTSETRAERMKRLYRENLAILSGMNFNSLSKDEKVDYVLFRNHLERELSEIERFDEQLKEMADIIPFASAISDLEDSRRKLEKIDPAKTAKILDDLNRVINSARAAFEKKNISKSKPTVANRAVGMIASLRQTLRNWYNFYAGYDPVFSWWNSNPYKAVDES
;
A
#
# COMPACT_ATOMS: atom_id res chain seq x y z
N MET A 1 -60.63 31.47 -43.05
CA MET A 1 -60.92 31.15 -44.46
C MET A 1 -59.62 30.84 -45.15
N LYS A 2 -59.46 29.57 -45.57
CA LYS A 2 -58.75 29.10 -46.78
C LYS A 2 -57.46 29.88 -47.09
N MET A 3 -56.29 29.32 -46.82
CA MET A 3 -55.48 28.59 -47.81
C MET A 3 -54.13 28.42 -47.11
N ILE A 4 -53.57 27.25 -46.78
CA ILE A 4 -53.10 26.10 -47.58
C ILE A 4 -52.53 25.16 -46.48
N ARG A 5 -53.00 23.95 -46.15
CA ARG A 5 -53.58 22.85 -46.92
C ARG A 5 -52.72 22.39 -48.10
N ARG A 6 -51.41 22.30 -47.93
CA ARG A 6 -50.52 21.42 -48.72
C ARG A 6 -49.25 21.08 -47.93
N LEU A 7 -49.35 20.09 -47.03
CA LEU A 7 -48.27 19.15 -46.66
C LEU A 7 -48.84 18.12 -45.69
N LEU A 8 -49.94 17.51 -46.12
CA LEU A 8 -50.26 16.14 -45.74
C LEU A 8 -49.40 15.26 -46.66
N VAL A 9 -48.93 14.13 -46.13
CA VAL A 9 -48.18 13.07 -46.82
C VAL A 9 -46.69 13.37 -46.98
N VAL A 10 -45.92 13.18 -45.90
CA VAL A 10 -44.75 12.27 -45.84
C VAL A 10 -44.31 12.20 -44.37
N ALA A 11 -44.00 10.99 -43.92
CA ALA A 11 -43.46 10.63 -42.60
C ALA A 11 -44.46 10.48 -41.44
N ALA A 12 -45.64 9.92 -41.74
CA ALA A 12 -46.45 9.15 -40.81
C ALA A 12 -45.78 7.79 -40.43
N VAL A 13 -44.55 7.81 -39.88
CA VAL A 13 -43.85 6.58 -39.43
C VAL A 13 -43.03 6.73 -38.13
N HIS A 14 -42.73 7.93 -37.62
CA HIS A 14 -41.90 8.05 -36.40
C HIS A 14 -42.67 8.36 -35.10
N LEU A 15 -44.00 8.25 -35.13
CA LEU A 15 -44.86 8.41 -33.95
C LEU A 15 -45.64 7.11 -33.65
N MET A 16 -44.95 5.97 -33.55
CA MET A 16 -45.52 4.73 -32.98
C MET A 16 -44.43 3.68 -32.71
N LEU A 17 -43.47 3.98 -31.84
CA LEU A 17 -42.57 2.98 -31.28
C LEU A 17 -42.12 3.37 -29.86
N PHE A 18 -43.08 3.84 -29.06
CA PHE A 18 -43.00 3.74 -27.60
C PHE A 18 -43.70 2.43 -27.21
N ALA A 19 -43.18 1.31 -27.70
CA ALA A 19 -43.57 0.00 -27.20
C ALA A 19 -42.97 -0.12 -25.80
N ALA A 20 -43.84 -0.11 -24.81
CA ALA A 20 -43.53 -0.34 -23.42
C ALA A 20 -42.62 -1.57 -23.30
N SER A 21 -41.35 -1.33 -23.00
CA SER A 21 -40.48 -2.34 -22.40
C SER A 21 -40.93 -2.47 -20.95
N VAL A 22 -42.04 -3.19 -20.76
CA VAL A 22 -42.36 -3.77 -19.46
C VAL A 22 -41.25 -4.78 -19.20
N PHE A 23 -40.20 -4.34 -18.51
CA PHE A 23 -39.33 -5.28 -17.83
C PHE A 23 -40.21 -5.99 -16.79
N SER A 24 -40.64 -7.20 -17.10
CA SER A 24 -41.12 -8.14 -16.09
C SER A 24 -39.99 -8.31 -15.07
N GLN A 25 -40.11 -7.62 -13.94
CA GLN A 25 -39.34 -7.99 -12.77
C GLN A 25 -39.77 -9.42 -12.42
N PRO A 26 -38.86 -10.40 -12.36
CA PRO A 26 -39.21 -11.65 -11.74
C PRO A 26 -39.59 -11.33 -10.30
N SER A 27 -40.84 -11.56 -9.93
CA SER A 27 -41.29 -11.62 -8.54
C SER A 27 -40.69 -12.86 -7.90
N GLY A 28 -39.36 -12.82 -7.74
CA GLY A 28 -38.57 -13.81 -7.05
C GLY A 28 -38.73 -13.63 -5.56
N ASN A 29 -39.80 -14.19 -5.00
CA ASN A 29 -39.91 -14.53 -3.58
C ASN A 29 -38.88 -15.61 -3.13
N GLY A 30 -37.79 -15.80 -3.88
CA GLY A 30 -36.71 -16.77 -3.59
C GLY A 30 -35.51 -16.18 -2.85
N ALA A 31 -35.43 -14.85 -2.69
CA ALA A 31 -34.35 -14.19 -1.93
C ALA A 31 -34.67 -14.03 -0.43
N ALA A 32 -35.90 -14.32 0.00
CA ALA A 32 -36.31 -14.22 1.40
C ALA A 32 -35.64 -15.27 2.33
N GLY A 33 -34.95 -16.26 1.76
CA GLY A 33 -34.24 -17.32 2.50
C GLY A 33 -32.77 -17.03 2.80
N PHE A 34 -32.20 -15.94 2.28
CA PHE A 34 -30.80 -15.56 2.48
C PHE A 34 -30.65 -14.18 3.12
N VAL A 35 -31.52 -13.86 4.08
CA VAL A 35 -31.18 -12.80 5.04
C VAL A 35 -30.21 -13.43 6.04
N GLU A 36 -28.95 -13.60 5.62
CA GLU A 36 -27.88 -13.84 6.57
C GLU A 36 -27.85 -12.64 7.52
N ASN A 37 -28.13 -12.88 8.79
CA ASN A 37 -27.81 -11.89 9.81
C ASN A 37 -26.30 -11.60 9.67
N PRO A 38 -25.88 -10.33 9.55
CA PRO A 38 -24.47 -10.02 9.36
C PRO A 38 -23.67 -10.66 10.50
N SER A 39 -22.75 -11.57 10.14
CA SER A 39 -21.95 -12.28 11.13
C SER A 39 -21.12 -11.27 11.90
N ARG A 40 -20.94 -11.48 13.21
CA ARG A 40 -20.13 -10.56 14.03
C ARG A 40 -18.70 -10.46 13.53
N LEU A 41 -18.22 -11.53 12.89
CA LEU A 41 -16.89 -11.62 12.29
C LEU A 41 -16.80 -10.94 10.92
N SER A 42 -17.85 -10.94 10.09
CA SER A 42 -17.83 -10.25 8.78
C SER A 42 -17.49 -8.78 8.97
N PHE A 43 -18.18 -8.11 9.89
CA PHE A 43 -17.92 -6.70 10.19
C PHE A 43 -16.50 -6.47 10.70
N ALA A 44 -15.98 -7.34 11.56
CA ALA A 44 -14.61 -7.22 12.08
C ALA A 44 -13.56 -7.39 10.97
N ILE A 45 -13.78 -8.35 10.06
CA ILE A 45 -12.89 -8.64 8.92
C ILE A 45 -12.93 -7.50 7.91
N GLU A 46 -14.11 -6.98 7.58
CA GLU A 46 -14.29 -5.83 6.68
C GLU A 46 -13.57 -4.60 7.21
N LYS A 47 -13.82 -4.25 8.48
CA LYS A 47 -13.14 -3.13 9.14
C LYS A 47 -11.63 -3.31 9.15
N PHE A 48 -11.14 -4.51 9.47
CA PHE A 48 -9.72 -4.81 9.38
C PHE A 48 -9.16 -4.59 7.97
N GLY A 49 -9.90 -5.00 6.94
CA GLY A 49 -9.54 -4.79 5.54
C GLY A 49 -9.42 -3.31 5.17
N GLU A 50 -10.36 -2.48 5.64
CA GLU A 50 -10.33 -1.03 5.47
C GLU A 50 -9.14 -0.38 6.17
N ASP A 51 -8.93 -0.72 7.45
CA ASP A 51 -7.83 -0.23 8.26
C ASP A 51 -6.48 -0.63 7.67
N PHE A 52 -6.32 -1.91 7.29
CA PHE A 52 -5.13 -2.41 6.61
C PHE A 52 -4.91 -1.68 5.29
N GLY A 53 -5.94 -1.52 4.46
CA GLY A 53 -5.82 -0.82 3.18
C GLY A 53 -5.37 0.63 3.34
N SER A 54 -5.93 1.35 4.32
CA SER A 54 -5.55 2.71 4.66
C SER A 54 -4.10 2.80 5.14
N LEU A 55 -3.74 1.99 6.15
CA LEU A 55 -2.40 1.99 6.72
C LEU A 55 -1.35 1.53 5.71
N ASN A 56 -1.66 0.53 4.87
CA ASN A 56 -0.71 -0.01 3.91
C ASN A 56 -0.36 1.03 2.83
N ARG A 57 -1.33 1.84 2.39
CA ARG A 57 -1.10 2.95 1.47
C ARG A 57 -0.36 4.10 2.14
N PHE A 58 -0.69 4.40 3.39
CA PHE A 58 -0.05 5.48 4.13
C PHE A 58 1.43 5.16 4.40
N TYR A 59 1.72 4.01 5.01
CA TYR A 59 3.08 3.59 5.38
C TYR A 59 3.81 2.92 4.21
N SER A 60 4.14 3.64 3.14
CA SER A 60 4.68 3.04 1.90
C SER A 60 6.08 2.40 2.01
N ALA A 61 6.96 2.92 2.89
CA ALA A 61 8.35 2.48 3.01
C ALA A 61 8.46 1.12 3.70
N ARG A 62 8.79 0.06 2.94
CA ARG A 62 8.79 -1.32 3.45
C ARG A 62 9.80 -1.55 4.59
N THR A 63 10.93 -0.86 4.53
CA THR A 63 12.02 -0.96 5.51
C THR A 63 11.88 -0.01 6.70
N SER A 64 10.80 0.78 6.75
CA SER A 64 10.52 1.68 7.88
C SER A 64 10.14 0.88 9.13
N GLU A 65 10.83 1.12 10.22
CA GLU A 65 10.47 0.58 11.54
C GLU A 65 9.09 1.10 11.98
N THR A 66 8.78 2.37 11.69
CA THR A 66 7.45 2.96 11.96
C THR A 66 6.34 2.17 11.24
N ARG A 67 6.57 1.77 9.99
CA ARG A 67 5.63 0.91 9.25
C ARG A 67 5.47 -0.43 9.96
N ALA A 68 6.58 -1.12 10.23
CA ALA A 68 6.56 -2.44 10.86
C ALA A 68 5.78 -2.41 12.19
N GLU A 69 6.08 -1.44 13.05
CA GLU A 69 5.40 -1.29 14.34
C GLU A 69 3.94 -0.90 14.21
N ARG A 70 3.57 -0.08 13.22
CA ARG A 70 2.14 0.23 13.01
C ARG A 70 1.36 -1.00 12.55
N MET A 71 1.93 -1.80 11.65
CA MET A 71 1.32 -3.03 11.14
C MET A 71 1.21 -4.09 12.24
N LYS A 72 2.30 -4.35 12.99
CA LYS A 72 2.26 -5.26 14.15
C LYS A 72 1.17 -4.87 15.13
N ARG A 73 1.02 -3.58 15.43
CA ARG A 73 -0.04 -3.06 16.29
C ARG A 73 -1.44 -3.36 15.74
N LEU A 74 -1.69 -3.11 14.45
CA LEU A 74 -2.97 -3.44 13.80
C LEU A 74 -3.34 -4.92 13.98
N TYR A 75 -2.40 -5.82 13.70
CA TYR A 75 -2.64 -7.26 13.82
C TYR A 75 -2.89 -7.68 15.27
N ARG A 76 -2.10 -7.16 16.23
CA ARG A 76 -2.27 -7.44 17.67
C ARG A 76 -3.59 -6.91 18.23
N GLU A 77 -4.01 -5.70 17.82
CA GLU A 77 -5.30 -5.12 18.19
C GLU A 77 -6.46 -6.00 17.72
N ASN A 78 -6.40 -6.53 16.49
CA ASN A 78 -7.44 -7.42 15.96
C ASN A 78 -7.43 -8.80 16.60
N LEU A 79 -6.26 -9.36 16.92
CA LEU A 79 -6.15 -10.58 17.73
C LEU A 79 -6.77 -10.40 19.11
N ALA A 80 -6.57 -9.24 19.74
CA ALA A 80 -7.18 -8.94 21.03
C ALA A 80 -8.72 -8.90 20.92
N ILE A 81 -9.26 -8.27 19.87
CA ILE A 81 -10.70 -8.27 19.58
C ILE A 81 -11.24 -9.70 19.45
N LEU A 82 -10.56 -10.56 18.68
CA LEU A 82 -10.95 -11.97 18.53
C LEU A 82 -10.87 -12.73 19.86
N SER A 83 -9.82 -12.53 20.66
CA SER A 83 -9.67 -13.22 21.94
C SER A 83 -10.76 -12.87 22.96
N GLY A 84 -11.39 -11.71 22.83
CA GLY A 84 -12.52 -11.28 23.66
C GLY A 84 -13.86 -11.93 23.31
N MET A 85 -13.97 -12.64 22.18
CA MET A 85 -15.20 -13.30 21.77
C MET A 85 -15.37 -14.67 22.44
N ASN A 86 -16.59 -15.01 22.87
CA ASN A 86 -16.88 -16.37 23.35
C ASN A 86 -17.01 -17.33 22.17
N PHE A 87 -15.91 -18.00 21.82
CA PHE A 87 -15.83 -18.96 20.72
C PHE A 87 -16.93 -20.04 20.76
N ASN A 88 -17.30 -20.54 21.93
CA ASN A 88 -18.29 -21.60 22.05
C ASN A 88 -19.69 -21.15 21.65
N SER A 89 -19.99 -19.87 21.84
CA SER A 89 -21.28 -19.25 21.47
C SER A 89 -21.42 -18.91 20.00
N LEU A 90 -20.34 -19.00 19.22
CA LEU A 90 -20.35 -18.71 17.78
C LEU A 90 -21.07 -19.80 16.99
N SER A 91 -21.71 -19.39 15.88
CA SER A 91 -22.27 -20.30 14.88
C SER A 91 -21.16 -21.14 14.24
N LYS A 92 -21.53 -22.18 13.47
CA LYS A 92 -20.54 -23.02 12.78
C LYS A 92 -19.71 -22.19 11.80
N ASP A 93 -20.34 -21.29 11.06
CA ASP A 93 -19.69 -20.46 10.05
C ASP A 93 -18.80 -19.41 10.73
N GLU A 94 -19.28 -18.78 11.80
CA GLU A 94 -18.48 -17.84 12.61
C GLU A 94 -17.25 -18.52 13.23
N LYS A 95 -17.34 -19.79 13.64
CA LYS A 95 -16.18 -20.54 14.13
C LYS A 95 -15.13 -20.76 13.05
N VAL A 96 -15.55 -20.99 11.81
CA VAL A 96 -14.64 -21.13 10.67
C VAL A 96 -13.95 -19.79 10.41
N ASP A 97 -14.71 -18.71 10.28
CA ASP A 97 -14.18 -17.36 10.07
C ASP A 97 -13.21 -16.95 11.17
N TYR A 98 -13.53 -17.26 12.43
CA TYR A 98 -12.68 -16.98 13.57
C TYR A 98 -11.30 -17.64 13.42
N VAL A 99 -11.28 -18.94 13.11
CA VAL A 99 -10.04 -19.70 12.99
C VAL A 99 -9.22 -19.21 11.80
N LEU A 100 -9.87 -18.98 10.65
CA LEU A 100 -9.20 -18.49 9.45
C LEU A 100 -8.60 -17.10 9.66
N PHE A 101 -9.37 -16.18 10.26
CA PHE A 101 -8.90 -14.82 10.50
C PHE A 101 -7.78 -14.78 11.55
N ARG A 102 -7.90 -15.53 12.65
CA ARG A 102 -6.82 -15.65 13.64
C ARG A 102 -5.53 -16.17 13.00
N ASN A 103 -5.60 -17.26 12.24
CA ASN A 103 -4.44 -17.84 11.58
C ASN A 103 -3.81 -16.86 10.58
N HIS A 104 -4.63 -16.08 9.87
CA HIS A 104 -4.14 -15.02 8.99
C HIS A 104 -3.35 -13.96 9.77
N LEU A 105 -3.90 -13.42 10.86
CA LEU A 105 -3.26 -12.37 11.67
C LEU A 105 -1.94 -12.85 12.29
N GLU A 106 -1.91 -14.06 12.86
CA GLU A 106 -0.71 -14.66 13.45
C GLU A 106 0.38 -14.92 12.41
N ARG A 107 -0.01 -15.39 11.22
CA ARG A 107 0.92 -15.58 10.11
C ARG A 107 1.52 -14.25 9.67
N GLU A 108 0.70 -13.20 9.46
CA GLU A 108 1.21 -11.88 9.05
C GLU A 108 2.16 -11.25 10.09
N LEU A 109 1.90 -11.44 11.39
CA LEU A 109 2.86 -11.06 12.44
C LEU A 109 4.19 -11.78 12.30
N SER A 110 4.15 -13.11 12.12
CA SER A 110 5.34 -13.93 11.91
C SER A 110 6.10 -13.55 10.63
N GLU A 111 5.39 -13.13 9.58
CA GLU A 111 5.98 -12.62 8.33
C GLU A 111 6.77 -11.34 8.56
N ILE A 112 6.25 -10.42 9.38
CA ILE A 112 6.96 -9.18 9.72
C ILE A 112 8.21 -9.48 10.54
N GLU A 113 8.11 -10.37 11.53
CA GLU A 113 9.27 -10.76 12.36
C GLU A 113 10.37 -11.41 11.51
N ARG A 114 9.99 -12.33 10.61
CA ARG A 114 10.93 -12.93 9.65
C ARG A 114 11.54 -11.87 8.74
N PHE A 115 10.76 -10.89 8.29
CA PHE A 115 11.28 -9.80 7.47
C PHE A 115 12.28 -8.93 8.24
N ASP A 116 12.03 -8.63 9.51
CA ASP A 116 12.96 -7.88 10.38
C ASP A 116 14.30 -8.63 10.53
N GLU A 117 14.28 -9.95 10.69
CA GLU A 117 15.49 -10.78 10.69
C GLU A 117 16.22 -10.71 9.35
N GLN A 118 15.50 -10.82 8.24
CA GLN A 118 16.08 -10.71 6.90
C GLN A 118 16.70 -9.33 6.64
N LEU A 119 16.11 -8.26 7.17
CA LEU A 119 16.70 -6.91 7.10
C LEU A 119 18.03 -6.84 7.86
N LYS A 120 18.11 -7.44 9.05
CA LYS A 120 19.36 -7.53 9.82
C LYS A 120 20.44 -8.29 9.06
N GLU A 121 20.09 -9.40 8.38
CA GLU A 121 21.04 -10.14 7.53
C GLU A 121 21.58 -9.28 6.37
N MET A 122 20.79 -8.34 5.86
CA MET A 122 21.18 -7.48 4.74
C MET A 122 21.84 -6.16 5.18
N ALA A 123 21.91 -5.86 6.48
CA ALA A 123 22.30 -4.55 7.00
C ALA A 123 23.65 -4.06 6.46
N ASP A 124 24.63 -4.95 6.29
CA ASP A 124 25.94 -4.60 5.73
C ASP A 124 25.88 -4.24 4.23
N ILE A 125 24.92 -4.80 3.48
CA ILE A 125 24.74 -4.55 2.04
C ILE A 125 23.91 -3.27 1.80
N ILE A 126 22.92 -3.02 2.67
CA ILE A 126 22.00 -1.88 2.55
C ILE A 126 22.02 -0.97 3.79
N PRO A 127 23.18 -0.47 4.25
CA PRO A 127 23.28 0.33 5.47
C PRO A 127 22.56 1.69 5.36
N PHE A 128 22.16 2.07 4.15
CA PHE A 128 21.43 3.30 3.83
C PHE A 128 19.89 3.16 3.86
N ALA A 129 19.36 1.96 4.14
CA ALA A 129 17.91 1.69 4.07
C ALA A 129 17.08 2.52 5.05
N SER A 130 17.56 2.69 6.29
CA SER A 130 16.89 3.50 7.32
C SER A 130 16.83 4.96 6.90
N ALA A 131 17.92 5.55 6.43
CA ALA A 131 17.95 6.95 5.99
C ALA A 131 16.93 7.24 4.88
N ILE A 132 16.75 6.34 3.91
CA ILE A 132 15.71 6.49 2.87
C ILE A 132 14.30 6.36 3.47
N SER A 133 14.12 5.45 4.43
CA SER A 133 12.84 5.25 5.12
C SER A 133 12.47 6.47 5.97
N ASP A 134 13.45 7.08 6.64
CA ASP A 134 13.27 8.26 7.48
C ASP A 134 12.83 9.47 6.65
N LEU A 135 13.40 9.65 5.45
CA LEU A 135 12.96 10.69 4.51
C LEU A 135 11.48 10.54 4.13
N GLU A 136 11.04 9.32 3.81
CA GLU A 136 9.64 9.04 3.50
C GLU A 136 8.74 9.21 4.75
N ASP A 137 9.21 8.76 5.92
CA ASP A 137 8.48 8.88 7.18
C ASP A 137 8.26 10.37 7.57
N SER A 138 9.28 11.21 7.43
CA SER A 138 9.19 12.67 7.64
C SER A 138 8.24 13.34 6.64
N ARG A 139 8.27 12.94 5.37
CA ARG A 139 7.32 13.42 4.35
C ARG A 139 5.88 13.12 4.75
N ARG A 140 5.59 11.90 5.23
CA ARG A 140 4.25 11.52 5.69
C ARG A 140 3.77 12.34 6.89
N LYS A 141 4.69 12.73 7.78
CA LYS A 141 4.39 13.58 8.94
C LYS A 141 4.22 15.06 8.57
N LEU A 142 4.36 15.42 7.29
CA LEU A 142 4.35 16.80 6.81
C LEU A 142 5.40 17.67 7.52
N GLU A 143 6.53 17.07 7.89
CA GLU A 143 7.64 17.81 8.46
C GLU A 143 8.20 18.77 7.41
N LYS A 144 8.49 20.01 7.84
CA LYS A 144 9.07 21.01 6.96
C LYS A 144 10.49 20.59 6.59
N ILE A 145 10.77 20.59 5.29
CA ILE A 145 12.10 20.33 4.76
C ILE A 145 12.87 21.65 4.64
N ASP A 146 14.16 21.58 5.00
CA ASP A 146 15.16 22.58 4.64
C ASP A 146 15.92 22.07 3.41
N PRO A 147 15.73 22.68 2.22
CA PRO A 147 16.35 22.20 0.98
C PRO A 147 17.86 22.00 1.03
N ALA A 148 18.60 22.89 1.71
CA ALA A 148 20.05 22.82 1.78
C ALA A 148 20.51 21.69 2.71
N LYS A 149 19.82 21.50 3.84
CA LYS A 149 20.10 20.35 4.74
C LYS A 149 19.75 19.03 4.07
N THR A 150 18.67 18.96 3.32
CA THR A 150 18.29 17.75 2.59
C THR A 150 19.28 17.41 1.49
N ALA A 151 19.83 18.40 0.78
CA ALA A 151 20.90 18.17 -0.19
C ALA A 151 22.12 17.52 0.48
N LYS A 152 22.48 17.98 1.68
CA LYS A 152 23.54 17.35 2.48
C LYS A 152 23.21 15.91 2.88
N ILE A 153 21.96 15.62 3.27
CA ILE A 153 21.53 14.24 3.58
C ILE A 153 21.71 13.34 2.36
N LEU A 154 21.33 13.80 1.17
CA LEU A 154 21.50 13.05 -0.08
C LEU A 154 22.98 12.84 -0.43
N ASP A 155 23.84 13.84 -0.23
CA ASP A 155 25.29 13.70 -0.43
C ASP A 155 25.93 12.72 0.57
N ASP A 156 25.47 12.72 1.82
CA ASP A 156 25.91 11.76 2.84
C ASP A 156 25.43 10.34 2.47
N LEU A 157 24.19 10.20 1.99
CA LEU A 157 23.62 8.94 1.49
C LEU A 157 24.43 8.38 0.32
N ASN A 158 24.79 9.22 -0.64
CA ASN A 158 25.62 8.86 -1.78
C ASN A 158 26.99 8.31 -1.33
N ARG A 159 27.62 8.94 -0.34
CA ARG A 159 28.89 8.48 0.23
C ARG A 159 28.76 7.13 0.92
N VAL A 160 27.66 6.90 1.65
CA VAL A 160 27.38 5.61 2.29
C VAL A 160 27.17 4.51 1.25
N ILE A 161 26.40 4.76 0.19
CA ILE A 161 26.15 3.78 -0.89
C ILE A 161 27.46 3.40 -1.58
N ASN A 162 28.28 4.38 -1.97
CA ASN A 162 29.56 4.12 -2.63
C ASN A 162 30.54 3.38 -1.72
N SER A 163 30.54 3.68 -0.41
CA SER A 163 31.35 2.96 0.57
C SER A 163 30.89 1.50 0.74
N ALA A 164 29.57 1.27 0.84
CA ALA A 164 29.00 -0.08 0.92
C ALA A 164 29.31 -0.89 -0.35
N ARG A 165 29.18 -0.28 -1.53
CA ARG A 165 29.55 -0.87 -2.82
C ARG A 165 31.03 -1.26 -2.86
N ALA A 166 31.93 -0.35 -2.50
CA ALA A 166 33.36 -0.63 -2.47
C ALA A 166 33.72 -1.74 -1.46
N ALA A 167 33.06 -1.78 -0.30
CA ALA A 167 33.25 -2.83 0.70
C ALA A 167 32.75 -4.21 0.19
N PHE A 168 31.65 -4.22 -0.57
CA PHE A 168 31.12 -5.41 -1.23
C PHE A 168 32.09 -5.93 -2.31
N GLU A 169 32.56 -5.05 -3.21
CA GLU A 169 33.50 -5.38 -4.29
C GLU A 169 34.84 -5.89 -3.76
N LYS A 170 35.37 -5.30 -2.69
CA LYS A 170 36.60 -5.74 -2.02
C LYS A 170 36.45 -7.05 -1.25
N LYS A 171 35.27 -7.69 -1.26
CA LYS A 171 34.93 -8.90 -0.49
C LYS A 171 35.14 -8.74 1.02
N ASN A 172 35.17 -7.50 1.52
CA ASN A 172 35.28 -7.20 2.95
C ASN A 172 33.97 -7.46 3.69
N ILE A 173 32.84 -7.34 2.98
CA ILE A 173 31.54 -7.88 3.42
C ILE A 173 31.59 -9.39 3.16
N SER A 174 32.27 -10.10 4.06
CA SER A 174 32.56 -11.53 3.95
C SER A 174 31.34 -12.35 3.52
N LYS A 175 31.42 -12.99 2.35
CA LYS A 175 30.68 -14.21 2.01
C LYS A 175 29.18 -14.16 2.35
N SER A 176 28.49 -13.05 2.07
CA SER A 176 27.03 -13.01 2.19
C SER A 176 26.46 -14.20 1.42
N LYS A 177 25.59 -15.00 2.07
CA LYS A 177 24.95 -16.15 1.41
C LYS A 177 24.31 -15.65 0.10
N PRO A 178 24.40 -16.38 -1.03
CA PRO A 178 23.81 -15.93 -2.29
C PRO A 178 22.34 -15.52 -2.18
N THR A 179 21.59 -16.17 -1.29
CA THR A 179 20.21 -15.83 -0.95
C THR A 179 20.04 -14.43 -0.35
N VAL A 180 20.96 -14.02 0.55
CA VAL A 180 20.96 -12.68 1.18
C VAL A 180 21.30 -11.62 0.14
N ALA A 181 22.29 -11.87 -0.71
CA ALA A 181 22.66 -10.95 -1.79
C ALA A 181 21.51 -10.75 -2.79
N ASN A 182 20.86 -11.85 -3.24
CA ASN A 182 19.71 -11.77 -4.14
C ASN A 182 18.53 -11.03 -3.51
N ARG A 183 18.27 -11.24 -2.21
CA ARG A 183 17.23 -10.49 -1.49
C ARG A 183 17.56 -9.00 -1.43
N ALA A 184 18.82 -8.66 -1.17
CA ALA A 184 19.28 -7.28 -1.11
C ALA A 184 19.08 -6.57 -2.45
N VAL A 185 19.29 -7.22 -3.59
CA VAL A 185 19.00 -6.64 -4.92
C VAL A 185 17.54 -6.21 -5.03
N GLY A 186 16.60 -7.08 -4.65
CA GLY A 186 15.17 -6.73 -4.63
C GLY A 186 14.85 -5.59 -3.65
N MET A 187 15.53 -5.56 -2.51
CA MET A 187 15.37 -4.50 -1.52
C MET A 187 15.91 -3.15 -2.02
N ILE A 188 17.06 -3.13 -2.69
CA ILE A 188 17.65 -1.94 -3.30
C ILE A 188 16.70 -1.36 -4.34
N ALA A 189 16.09 -2.19 -5.18
CA ALA A 189 15.09 -1.73 -6.15
C ALA A 189 13.88 -1.07 -5.46
N SER A 190 13.39 -1.67 -4.36
CA SER A 190 12.32 -1.07 -3.55
C SER A 190 12.74 0.26 -2.93
N LEU A 191 13.94 0.35 -2.35
CA LEU A 191 14.48 1.56 -1.73
C LEU A 191 14.66 2.69 -2.76
N ARG A 192 15.19 2.38 -3.95
CA ARG A 192 15.31 3.35 -5.06
C ARG A 192 13.93 3.88 -5.46
N GLN A 193 12.91 3.02 -5.54
CA GLN A 193 11.55 3.46 -5.82
C GLN A 193 10.96 4.35 -4.71
N THR A 194 11.20 4.00 -3.43
CA THR A 194 10.80 4.83 -2.29
C THR A 194 11.44 6.22 -2.36
N LEU A 195 12.76 6.28 -2.59
CA LEU A 195 13.49 7.55 -2.71
C LEU A 195 12.99 8.38 -3.90
N ARG A 196 12.73 7.75 -5.05
CA ARG A 196 12.19 8.41 -6.23
C ARG A 196 10.81 9.01 -5.97
N ASN A 197 9.92 8.26 -5.33
CA ASN A 197 8.59 8.75 -4.96
C ASN A 197 8.68 9.95 -4.00
N TRP A 198 9.55 9.85 -3.00
CA TRP A 198 9.83 10.92 -2.05
C TRP A 198 10.37 12.18 -2.74
N TYR A 199 11.36 12.05 -3.63
CA TYR A 199 11.96 13.18 -4.33
C TYR A 199 10.94 13.88 -5.23
N ASN A 200 10.18 13.12 -6.02
CA ASN A 200 9.19 13.65 -6.94
C ASN A 200 8.05 14.40 -6.23
N PHE A 201 7.73 14.02 -4.98
CA PHE A 201 6.74 14.73 -4.18
C PHE A 201 7.14 16.19 -3.93
N TYR A 202 8.44 16.50 -3.79
CA TYR A 202 8.89 17.88 -3.56
C TYR A 202 9.31 18.58 -4.85
N ALA A 203 10.05 17.88 -5.72
CA ALA A 203 10.64 18.47 -6.92
C ALA A 203 9.61 19.04 -7.90
N GLY A 204 8.38 18.49 -7.90
CA GLY A 204 7.28 18.97 -8.74
C GLY A 204 6.61 20.27 -8.25
N TYR A 205 6.87 20.71 -7.02
CA TYR A 205 6.14 21.84 -6.40
C TYR A 205 7.05 22.96 -5.88
N ASP A 206 8.25 22.64 -5.39
CA ASP A 206 9.16 23.62 -4.79
C ASP A 206 10.44 23.80 -5.65
N PRO A 207 10.58 24.92 -6.38
CA PRO A 207 11.77 25.21 -7.18
C PRO A 207 13.06 25.34 -6.37
N VAL A 208 12.99 25.80 -5.12
CA VAL A 208 14.17 25.93 -4.24
C VAL A 208 14.62 24.55 -3.81
N PHE A 209 13.69 23.65 -3.48
CA PHE A 209 13.99 22.24 -3.26
C PHE A 209 14.71 21.64 -4.47
N SER A 210 14.13 21.78 -5.66
CA SER A 210 14.70 21.25 -6.90
C SER A 210 16.09 21.78 -7.19
N TRP A 211 16.33 23.09 -6.97
CA TRP A 211 17.63 23.72 -7.18
C TRP A 211 18.72 23.10 -6.29
N TRP A 212 18.43 22.89 -5.01
CA TRP A 212 19.39 22.31 -4.07
C TRP A 212 19.57 20.79 -4.26
N ASN A 213 18.49 20.06 -4.57
CA ASN A 213 18.47 18.60 -4.42
C ASN A 213 18.59 17.83 -5.74
N SER A 214 18.46 18.48 -6.91
CA SER A 214 18.49 17.77 -8.20
C SER A 214 19.80 17.02 -8.45
N ASN A 215 20.95 17.66 -8.21
CA ASN A 215 22.25 17.03 -8.41
C ASN A 215 22.56 15.97 -7.34
N PRO A 216 22.39 16.23 -6.02
CA PRO A 216 22.57 15.21 -4.98
C PRO A 216 21.67 13.98 -5.18
N TYR A 217 20.39 14.19 -5.51
CA TYR A 217 19.47 13.09 -5.79
C TYR A 217 19.94 12.24 -6.97
N LYS A 218 20.33 12.88 -8.09
CA LYS A 218 20.81 12.18 -9.27
C LYS A 218 22.05 11.32 -8.96
N ALA A 219 22.98 11.85 -8.18
CA ALA A 219 24.16 11.10 -7.75
C ALA A 219 23.81 9.84 -6.94
N VAL A 220 22.80 9.93 -6.05
CA VAL A 220 22.29 8.78 -5.30
C VAL A 220 21.61 7.75 -6.23
N ASP A 221 20.78 8.19 -7.17
CA ASP A 221 20.02 7.30 -8.06
C ASP A 221 20.93 6.49 -9.01
N GLU A 222 22.03 7.10 -9.45
CA GLU A 222 23.01 6.52 -10.38
C GLU A 222 24.08 5.63 -9.70
N SER A 223 24.18 5.66 -8.37
CA SER A 223 25.15 4.87 -7.59
C SER A 223 24.79 3.38 -7.48
#